data_AF-A0A3B3Z7H8-F1
#
_entry.id   AF-A0A3B3Z7H8-F1
#
_cell.length_a   1.000
_cell.length_b   1.000
_cell.length_c   1.000
_cell.angle_alpha   90.00
_cell.angle_beta   90.00
_cell.angle_gamma   90.00
#
_symmetry.space_group_name_H-M   'P 1'
#
loop_
_entity.id
_entity.type
_entity.pdbx_description
1 polymer ?
#
loop_
_entity_poly.entity_id
_entity_poly.type
_entity_poly.pdbx_seq_one_letter_code
_entity_poly.pdbx_strand_id
1 'polypeptide(L)'
;MEKCHTKIDSWTLHGLWANNGNDCNATWHFNVTLIEDLLPDMEKSWPDLLNPESTKFWKYEWYKHGTCAAKAESLNSQHKYFSKALELYHKMDLDSVLKKFDINPSKQYYPDLVDGFYGAKLKLQCVHPPESADYQILGQIEICFTPDFSLMDCERETREKPVNSSVKAQAKPGFSVCDPEVPVYYPPTM
;
A
#
# COMPACT_ATOMS: atom_id res chain seq x y z
N MET A 1 -12.32 -19.39 -3.52
CA MET A 1 -12.38 -18.18 -2.67
C MET A 1 -11.36 -18.38 -1.58
N GLU A 2 -10.24 -17.66 -1.67
CA GLU A 2 -9.29 -17.57 -0.57
C GLU A 2 -10.02 -16.93 0.62
N LYS A 3 -9.87 -17.52 1.81
CA LYS A 3 -10.51 -17.02 3.02
C LYS A 3 -9.46 -16.27 3.81
N CYS A 4 -9.64 -14.98 4.04
CA CYS A 4 -8.85 -14.26 5.03
C CYS A 4 -9.21 -14.83 6.41
N HIS A 5 -8.21 -15.32 7.13
CA HIS A 5 -8.40 -16.01 8.41
C HIS A 5 -8.31 -15.08 9.63
N THR A 6 -7.92 -13.82 9.42
CA THR A 6 -7.71 -12.84 10.47
C THR A 6 -8.83 -11.80 10.50
N LYS A 7 -9.31 -11.51 11.71
CA LYS A 7 -10.17 -10.37 11.98
C LYS A 7 -9.30 -9.12 12.11
N ILE A 8 -8.98 -8.51 10.98
CA ILE A 8 -8.28 -7.23 10.89
C ILE A 8 -9.33 -6.18 10.57
N ASP A 9 -9.49 -5.22 11.48
CA ASP A 9 -10.47 -4.14 11.38
C ASP A 9 -9.83 -2.76 11.19
N SER A 10 -8.50 -2.71 11.02
CA SER A 10 -7.72 -1.52 10.74
C SER A 10 -6.99 -1.62 9.40
N TRP A 11 -6.49 -0.49 8.88
CA TRP A 11 -5.54 -0.52 7.78
C TRP A 11 -4.24 -1.20 8.22
N THR A 12 -3.55 -1.84 7.28
CA THR A 12 -2.22 -2.45 7.51
C THR A 12 -1.27 -2.05 6.39
N LEU A 13 0.03 -2.13 6.66
CA LEU A 13 1.06 -1.97 5.64
C LEU A 13 0.93 -3.05 4.57
N HIS A 14 0.94 -2.60 3.31
CA HIS A 14 1.29 -3.46 2.18
C HIS A 14 2.80 -3.40 1.94
N GLY A 15 3.37 -2.20 1.94
CA GLY A 15 4.67 -1.95 1.33
C GLY A 15 5.28 -0.59 1.65
N LEU A 16 6.61 -0.50 1.57
CA LEU A 16 7.35 0.75 1.42
C LEU A 16 8.13 0.70 0.11
N TRP A 17 7.65 1.41 -0.91
CA TRP A 17 8.14 1.23 -2.28
C TRP A 17 8.98 2.41 -2.75
N ALA A 18 10.23 2.15 -3.11
CA ALA A 18 11.08 3.14 -3.75
C ALA A 18 10.77 3.21 -5.25
N ASN A 19 10.71 4.42 -5.82
CA ASN A 19 10.42 4.63 -7.25
C ASN A 19 11.62 4.32 -8.18
N ASN A 20 12.73 3.79 -7.64
CA ASN A 20 13.98 3.57 -8.36
C ASN A 20 14.13 2.15 -8.95
N GLY A 21 13.05 1.36 -8.96
CA GLY A 21 12.98 0.05 -9.61
C GLY A 21 12.38 -1.04 -8.74
N ASN A 22 12.42 -2.28 -9.26
CA ASN A 22 12.08 -3.50 -8.54
C ASN A 22 13.24 -4.51 -8.68
N ASP A 23 13.31 -5.47 -7.76
CA ASP A 23 14.22 -6.62 -7.81
C ASP A 23 15.71 -6.23 -7.95
N CYS A 24 16.11 -5.13 -7.30
CA CYS A 24 17.42 -4.49 -7.55
C CYS A 24 18.63 -5.30 -7.09
N ASN A 25 18.47 -6.26 -6.19
CA ASN A 25 19.55 -7.15 -5.78
C ASN A 25 19.05 -8.55 -5.46
N ALA A 26 19.06 -9.43 -6.47
CA ALA A 26 18.59 -10.80 -6.33
C ALA A 26 19.46 -11.68 -5.40
N THR A 27 20.68 -11.26 -5.10
CA THR A 27 21.61 -11.99 -4.20
C THR A 27 21.42 -11.62 -2.73
N TRP A 28 20.71 -10.53 -2.43
CA TRP A 28 20.49 -10.06 -1.07
C TRP A 28 19.21 -10.67 -0.49
N HIS A 29 19.31 -11.94 -0.11
CA HIS A 29 18.19 -12.69 0.41
C HIS A 29 17.69 -12.15 1.75
N PHE A 30 16.37 -12.22 1.93
CA PHE A 30 15.71 -11.91 3.20
C PHE A 30 16.19 -12.88 4.30
N ASN A 31 16.53 -12.34 5.47
CA ASN A 31 16.86 -13.10 6.66
C ASN A 31 16.03 -12.59 7.85
N VAL A 32 15.09 -13.41 8.32
CA VAL A 32 14.20 -13.05 9.44
C VAL A 32 14.96 -12.73 10.73
N THR A 33 16.13 -13.34 10.96
CA THR A 33 16.91 -13.11 12.19
C THR A 33 17.42 -11.67 12.31
N LEU A 34 17.46 -10.93 11.20
CA LEU A 34 17.87 -9.52 11.18
C LEU A 34 16.76 -8.55 11.61
N ILE A 35 15.54 -9.04 11.85
CA ILE A 35 14.38 -8.24 12.22
C ILE A 35 13.60 -8.86 13.39
N GLU A 36 14.22 -9.75 14.17
CA GLU A 36 13.57 -10.47 15.28
C GLU A 36 12.90 -9.53 16.28
N ASP A 37 13.53 -8.40 16.55
CA ASP A 37 13.03 -7.35 17.44
C ASP A 37 11.78 -6.64 16.87
N LEU A 38 11.59 -6.65 15.56
CA LEU A 38 10.45 -6.01 14.88
C LEU A 38 9.26 -6.96 14.70
N LEU A 39 9.45 -8.27 14.83
CA LEU A 39 8.40 -9.28 14.55
C LEU A 39 7.07 -9.01 15.26
N PRO A 40 7.02 -8.66 16.56
CA PRO A 40 5.74 -8.42 17.24
C PRO A 40 4.93 -7.25 16.66
N ASP A 41 5.59 -6.28 16.03
CA ASP A 41 4.95 -5.16 15.36
C ASP A 41 4.63 -5.49 13.90
N MET A 42 5.55 -6.17 13.19
CA MET A 42 5.34 -6.68 11.83
C MET A 42 4.08 -7.57 11.74
N GLU A 43 3.86 -8.45 12.71
CA GLU A 43 2.68 -9.34 12.76
C GLU A 43 1.35 -8.59 12.89
N LYS A 44 1.36 -7.39 13.48
CA LYS A 44 0.16 -6.57 13.70
C LYS A 44 -0.05 -5.55 12.60
N SER A 45 1.02 -4.85 12.25
CA SER A 45 1.02 -3.66 11.41
C SER A 45 1.30 -3.99 9.94
N TRP A 46 1.96 -5.11 9.65
CA TRP A 46 2.31 -5.55 8.30
C TRP A 46 2.03 -7.05 8.04
N PRO A 47 0.86 -7.61 8.43
CA PRO A 47 0.58 -9.04 8.27
C PRO A 47 0.44 -9.46 6.80
N ASP A 48 0.70 -10.74 6.52
CA ASP A 48 0.16 -11.40 5.34
C ASP A 48 -1.33 -11.73 5.60
N LEU A 49 -2.24 -11.03 4.91
CA LEU A 49 -3.69 -11.18 5.11
C LEU A 49 -4.22 -12.56 4.69
N LEU A 50 -3.49 -13.28 3.83
CA LEU A 50 -3.85 -14.62 3.36
C LEU A 50 -3.20 -15.71 4.21
N ASN A 51 -1.95 -15.51 4.63
CA ASN A 51 -1.16 -16.46 5.43
C ASN A 51 -0.45 -15.77 6.61
N PRO A 52 -1.17 -15.39 7.67
CA PRO A 52 -0.65 -14.54 8.76
C PRO A 52 0.58 -15.09 9.48
N GLU A 53 0.73 -16.42 9.55
CA GLU A 53 1.88 -17.09 10.18
C GLU A 53 3.13 -17.13 9.28
N SER A 54 3.05 -16.59 8.05
CA SER A 54 4.10 -16.71 7.05
C SER A 54 4.94 -15.45 6.89
N THR A 55 6.26 -15.63 6.94
CA THR A 55 7.23 -14.58 6.58
C THR A 55 7.40 -14.39 5.07
N LYS A 56 6.65 -15.15 4.25
CA LYS A 56 6.76 -15.12 2.77
C LYS A 56 6.46 -13.74 2.21
N PHE A 57 5.48 -13.04 2.79
CA PHE A 57 5.13 -11.71 2.34
C PHE A 57 6.26 -10.71 2.58
N TRP A 58 6.84 -10.66 3.78
CA TRP A 58 7.99 -9.80 4.07
C TRP A 58 9.22 -10.14 3.23
N LYS A 59 9.45 -11.43 2.98
CA LYS A 59 10.50 -11.87 2.05
C LYS A 59 10.28 -11.32 0.64
N TYR A 60 9.04 -11.33 0.14
CA TYR A 60 8.70 -10.80 -1.17
C TYR A 60 8.88 -9.28 -1.22
N GLU A 61 8.35 -8.54 -0.22
CA GLU A 61 8.52 -7.09 -0.13
C GLU A 61 9.99 -6.67 -0.04
N TRP A 62 10.80 -7.39 0.75
CA TRP A 62 12.24 -7.15 0.81
C TRP A 62 12.91 -7.36 -0.54
N TYR A 63 12.70 -8.53 -1.16
CA TYR A 63 13.32 -8.88 -2.43
C TYR A 63 12.95 -7.86 -3.53
N LYS A 64 11.65 -7.60 -3.68
CA LYS A 64 11.11 -6.80 -4.76
C LYS A 64 11.33 -5.31 -4.57
N HIS A 65 11.18 -4.80 -3.35
CA HIS A 65 11.18 -3.36 -3.08
C HIS A 65 12.30 -2.94 -2.12
N GLY A 66 12.50 -3.67 -1.02
CA GLY A 66 13.50 -3.34 0.00
C GLY A 66 14.94 -3.27 -0.53
N THR A 67 15.33 -4.19 -1.42
CA THR A 67 16.67 -4.17 -2.03
C THR A 67 16.92 -2.92 -2.89
N CYS A 68 15.88 -2.33 -3.47
CA CYS A 68 15.96 -1.08 -4.22
C CYS A 68 16.02 0.13 -3.29
N ALA A 69 15.21 0.13 -2.23
CA ALA A 69 15.21 1.15 -1.19
C ALA A 69 16.55 1.23 -0.46
N ALA A 70 17.21 0.09 -0.24
CA ALA A 70 18.50 -0.03 0.44
C ALA A 70 19.68 0.62 -0.27
N LYS A 71 19.50 1.17 -1.49
CA LYS A 71 20.48 2.07 -2.11
C LYS A 71 20.61 3.40 -1.36
N ALA A 72 19.58 3.82 -0.63
CA ALA A 72 19.62 4.99 0.24
C ALA A 72 20.26 4.63 1.58
N GLU A 73 21.16 5.47 2.10
CA GLU A 73 21.88 5.23 3.36
C GLU A 73 20.95 5.08 4.57
N SER A 74 19.81 5.78 4.55
CA SER A 74 18.78 5.70 5.58
C SER A 74 18.06 4.35 5.63
N LEU A 75 18.11 3.56 4.56
CA LEU A 75 17.42 2.26 4.40
C LEU A 75 18.37 1.11 4.05
N ASN A 76 19.69 1.32 4.15
CA ASN A 76 20.73 0.43 3.62
C ASN A 76 20.92 -0.92 4.37
N SER A 77 19.89 -1.38 5.08
CA SER A 77 19.83 -2.72 5.65
C SER A 77 18.38 -3.19 5.74
N GLN A 78 18.20 -4.51 5.86
CA GLN A 78 16.87 -5.10 6.04
C GLN A 78 16.17 -4.52 7.29
N HIS A 79 16.90 -4.41 8.41
CA HIS A 79 16.37 -3.84 9.64
C HIS A 79 15.93 -2.39 9.46
N LYS A 80 16.78 -1.53 8.87
CA LYS A 80 16.44 -0.12 8.62
C LYS A 80 15.21 0.04 7.72
N TYR A 81 15.10 -0.78 6.68
CA TYR A 81 13.94 -0.77 5.77
C TYR A 81 12.63 -1.07 6.50
N PHE A 82 12.56 -2.20 7.21
CA PHE A 82 11.34 -2.59 7.92
C PHE A 82 11.04 -1.66 9.10
N SER A 83 12.05 -1.27 9.87
CA SER A 83 11.89 -0.34 10.99
C SER A 83 11.35 1.02 10.52
N LYS A 84 11.88 1.57 9.42
CA LYS A 84 11.38 2.84 8.87
C LYS A 84 9.96 2.73 8.35
N ALA A 85 9.60 1.64 7.69
CA ALA A 85 8.23 1.43 7.22
C ALA A 85 7.22 1.38 8.38
N LEU A 86 7.55 0.66 9.46
CA LEU A 86 6.75 0.63 10.69
C LEU A 86 6.64 2.01 11.34
N GLU A 87 7.77 2.74 11.45
CA GLU A 87 7.77 4.12 11.96
C GLU A 87 6.83 5.03 11.16
N LEU A 88 6.89 4.97 9.83
CA LEU A 88 6.02 5.75 8.96
C LEU A 88 4.55 5.36 9.13
N TYR A 89 4.24 4.07 9.18
CA TYR A 89 2.88 3.58 9.41
C TYR A 89 2.28 4.14 10.70
N HIS A 90 3.00 4.03 11.82
CA HIS A 90 2.55 4.53 13.11
C HIS A 90 2.46 6.06 13.15
N LYS A 91 3.39 6.75 12.47
CA LYS A 91 3.37 8.21 12.36
C LYS A 91 2.18 8.72 11.55
N MET A 92 1.79 8.00 10.49
CA MET A 92 0.67 8.41 9.66
C MET A 92 -0.67 8.15 10.34
N ASP A 93 -0.81 7.05 11.10
CA ASP A 93 -2.04 6.76 11.87
C ASP A 93 -3.31 6.89 11.00
N LEU A 94 -3.29 6.18 9.88
CA LEU A 94 -4.26 6.34 8.80
C LEU A 94 -5.70 6.16 9.27
N ASP A 95 -5.97 5.16 10.10
CA ASP A 95 -7.30 4.90 10.65
C ASP A 95 -7.84 6.12 11.43
N SER A 96 -7.03 6.71 12.30
CA SER A 96 -7.43 7.89 13.08
C SER A 96 -7.68 9.11 12.19
N VAL A 97 -6.87 9.28 11.14
CA VAL A 97 -7.06 10.37 10.18
C VAL A 97 -8.32 10.17 9.35
N LEU A 98 -8.55 8.99 8.77
CA LEU A 98 -9.78 8.72 8.02
C LEU A 98 -11.02 8.97 8.88
N LYS A 99 -11.01 8.48 10.14
CA LYS A 99 -12.09 8.73 11.10
C LYS A 99 -12.31 10.21 11.39
N LYS A 100 -11.24 11.00 11.51
CA LYS A 100 -11.32 12.46 11.72
C LYS A 100 -11.98 13.20 10.54
N PHE A 101 -11.88 12.65 9.34
CA PHE A 101 -12.53 13.15 8.13
C PHE A 101 -13.90 12.48 7.86
N ASP A 102 -14.47 11.77 8.85
CA ASP A 102 -15.73 11.03 8.76
C ASP A 102 -15.74 9.93 7.68
N ILE A 103 -14.56 9.44 7.30
CA ILE A 103 -14.39 8.30 6.39
C ILE A 103 -14.27 7.04 7.24
N ASN A 104 -15.37 6.29 7.31
CA ASN A 104 -15.50 5.09 8.14
C ASN A 104 -16.02 3.93 7.26
N PRO A 105 -15.65 2.67 7.59
CA PRO A 105 -16.25 1.51 6.96
C PRO A 105 -17.79 1.57 7.08
N SER A 106 -18.50 1.51 5.96
CA SER A 106 -19.95 1.75 5.92
C SER A 106 -20.62 0.99 4.77
N LYS A 107 -21.92 0.71 4.94
CA LYS A 107 -22.77 0.20 3.86
C LYS A 107 -23.11 1.27 2.81
N GLN A 108 -22.81 2.54 3.12
CA GLN A 108 -23.02 3.68 2.22
C GLN A 108 -21.79 3.90 1.34
N TYR A 109 -22.02 4.43 0.15
CA TYR A 109 -20.96 4.79 -0.79
C TYR A 109 -20.55 6.24 -0.57
N TYR A 110 -19.25 6.51 -0.75
CA TYR A 110 -18.69 7.85 -0.82
C TYR A 110 -18.78 8.35 -2.26
N PRO A 111 -19.62 9.36 -2.57
CA PRO A 111 -19.73 9.88 -3.93
C PRO A 111 -18.49 10.68 -4.35
N ASP A 112 -17.81 11.29 -3.39
CA ASP A 112 -16.53 11.98 -3.56
C ASP A 112 -15.66 11.65 -2.34
N LEU A 113 -14.57 10.93 -2.58
CA LEU A 113 -13.61 10.56 -1.54
C LEU A 113 -12.41 11.50 -1.67
N VAL A 114 -12.27 12.41 -0.71
CA VAL A 114 -11.14 13.35 -0.69
C VAL A 114 -9.81 12.58 -0.67
N ASP A 115 -8.84 13.04 -1.45
CA ASP A 115 -7.50 12.44 -1.53
C ASP A 115 -6.42 13.32 -0.85
N GLY A 116 -6.77 14.50 -0.35
CA GLY A 116 -5.86 15.48 0.23
C GLY A 116 -5.72 15.42 1.76
N PHE A 117 -5.35 14.26 2.31
CA PHE A 117 -5.11 14.14 3.77
C PHE A 117 -3.71 14.66 4.13
N TYR A 118 -3.50 15.02 5.40
CA TYR A 118 -2.18 15.47 5.89
C TYR A 118 -1.60 16.73 5.21
N GLY A 119 -2.40 17.44 4.40
CA GLY A 119 -1.91 18.56 3.60
C GLY A 119 -1.12 18.14 2.36
N ALA A 120 -1.23 16.87 1.93
CA ALA A 120 -0.63 16.34 0.71
C ALA A 120 -1.65 15.48 -0.06
N LYS A 121 -1.48 15.39 -1.37
CA LYS A 121 -2.31 14.54 -2.23
C LYS A 121 -1.87 13.07 -2.11
N LEU A 122 -2.78 12.20 -1.71
CA LEU A 122 -2.60 10.76 -1.66
C LEU A 122 -3.03 10.11 -2.99
N LYS A 123 -2.65 8.85 -3.18
CA LYS A 123 -3.15 8.04 -4.29
C LYS A 123 -4.06 6.94 -3.78
N LEU A 124 -5.35 7.09 -4.07
CA LEU A 124 -6.40 6.13 -3.72
C LEU A 124 -6.49 5.05 -4.79
N GLN A 125 -6.48 3.80 -4.36
CA GLN A 125 -6.64 2.66 -5.25
C GLN A 125 -7.81 1.78 -4.86
N CYS A 126 -8.54 1.39 -5.88
CA CYS A 126 -9.77 0.65 -5.79
C CYS A 126 -9.66 -0.68 -6.55
N VAL A 127 -10.46 -1.65 -6.11
CA VAL A 127 -10.82 -2.82 -6.90
C VAL A 127 -12.08 -2.45 -7.68
N HIS A 128 -12.05 -2.69 -8.99
CA HIS A 128 -13.22 -2.48 -9.85
C HIS A 128 -13.97 -3.81 -9.99
N PRO A 129 -15.21 -3.92 -9.47
CA PRO A 129 -16.04 -5.08 -9.72
C PRO A 129 -16.38 -5.21 -11.22
N PRO A 130 -17.01 -6.32 -11.65
CA PRO A 130 -17.43 -6.50 -13.03
C PRO A 130 -18.26 -5.31 -13.56
N GLU A 131 -18.20 -5.06 -14.88
CA GLU A 131 -18.73 -3.86 -15.58
C GLU A 131 -20.21 -3.48 -15.27
N SER A 132 -20.99 -4.38 -14.69
CA SER A 132 -22.36 -4.10 -14.27
C SER A 132 -22.47 -3.35 -12.93
N ALA A 133 -21.38 -3.19 -12.20
CA ALA A 133 -21.36 -2.47 -10.92
C ALA A 133 -21.17 -0.97 -11.15
N ASP A 134 -21.99 -0.17 -10.48
CA ASP A 134 -21.95 1.29 -10.46
C ASP A 134 -21.10 1.84 -9.30
N TYR A 135 -20.20 1.00 -8.76
CA TYR A 135 -19.34 1.34 -7.65
C TYR A 135 -17.97 0.68 -7.79
N GLN A 136 -17.00 1.20 -7.05
CA GLN A 136 -15.66 0.63 -6.89
C GLN A 136 -15.36 0.42 -5.41
N ILE A 137 -14.41 -0.44 -5.06
CA ILE A 137 -14.14 -0.82 -3.67
C ILE A 137 -12.78 -0.27 -3.25
N LEU A 138 -12.73 0.62 -2.26
CA LEU A 138 -11.47 1.14 -1.72
C LEU A 138 -10.66 -0.02 -1.11
N GLY A 139 -9.38 -0.13 -1.47
CA GLY A 139 -8.55 -1.22 -0.97
C GLY A 139 -7.08 -0.91 -0.73
N GLN A 140 -6.55 0.20 -1.28
CA GLN A 140 -5.22 0.67 -0.95
C GLN A 140 -5.14 2.21 -0.98
N ILE A 141 -4.40 2.78 -0.04
CA ILE A 141 -4.08 4.21 0.00
C ILE A 141 -2.55 4.32 0.02
N GLU A 142 -1.99 4.99 -0.98
CA GLU A 142 -0.55 5.27 -1.03
C GLU A 142 -0.28 6.69 -0.51
N ILE A 143 0.65 6.78 0.44
CA ILE A 143 1.17 8.02 1.01
C ILE A 143 2.60 8.20 0.51
N CYS A 144 2.87 9.33 -0.13
CA CYS A 144 4.17 9.57 -0.77
C CYS A 144 5.08 10.42 0.11
N PHE A 145 6.36 10.07 0.06
CA PHE A 145 7.41 10.74 0.80
C PHE A 145 8.59 11.05 -0.10
N THR A 146 9.25 12.17 0.18
CA THR A 146 10.58 12.45 -0.35
C THR A 146 11.61 11.45 0.22
N PRO A 147 12.82 11.36 -0.35
CA PRO A 147 13.86 10.45 0.14
C PRO A 147 14.29 10.66 1.61
N ASP A 148 14.06 11.85 2.17
CA ASP A 148 14.27 12.20 3.59
C ASP A 148 13.03 11.91 4.47
N PHE A 149 11.99 11.28 3.92
CA PHE A 149 10.74 10.93 4.59
C PHE A 149 9.86 12.12 4.99
N SER A 150 9.99 13.24 4.28
CA SER A 150 9.04 14.36 4.36
C SER A 150 7.83 14.06 3.47
N LEU A 151 6.63 14.42 3.93
CA LEU A 151 5.40 14.22 3.15
C LEU A 151 5.47 15.00 1.84
N MET A 152 5.00 14.38 0.75
CA MET A 152 4.85 15.02 -0.54
C MET A 152 3.59 14.54 -1.25
N ASP A 153 3.13 15.30 -2.23
CA ASP A 153 2.08 14.86 -3.13
C ASP A 153 2.52 13.59 -3.87
N CYS A 154 1.62 12.61 -3.91
CA CYS A 154 1.73 11.51 -4.86
C CYS A 154 1.49 12.06 -6.27
N GLU A 155 2.57 12.39 -6.97
CA GLU A 155 2.50 12.79 -8.36
C GLU A 155 1.77 11.71 -9.17
N ARG A 156 0.75 12.11 -9.95
CA ARG A 156 0.30 11.28 -11.07
C ARG A 156 1.53 11.13 -11.96
N GLU A 157 1.98 9.90 -12.24
CA GLU A 157 2.95 9.70 -13.32
C GLU A 157 2.32 10.22 -14.63
N THR A 158 2.46 11.50 -14.94
CA THR A 158 2.32 12.01 -16.31
C THR A 158 3.61 11.63 -17.02
N ARG A 159 3.83 10.31 -17.20
CA ARG A 159 4.65 9.84 -18.29
C ARG A 159 3.81 10.00 -19.55
N GLU A 160 3.76 11.22 -20.08
CA GLU A 160 3.61 11.41 -21.51
C GLU A 160 4.80 10.73 -22.18
N LYS A 161 4.64 9.43 -22.45
CA LYS A 161 5.33 8.78 -23.56
C LYS A 161 4.21 8.35 -24.51
N PRO A 162 4.14 8.90 -25.74
CA PRO A 162 3.22 8.38 -26.72
C PRO A 162 3.73 7.00 -27.12
N VAL A 163 3.18 5.95 -26.52
CA VAL A 163 3.34 4.60 -27.03
C VAL A 163 2.06 4.28 -27.78
N ASN A 164 2.14 4.42 -29.09
CA ASN A 164 1.28 3.66 -30.00
C ASN A 164 1.52 2.18 -29.71
N SER A 165 0.70 1.62 -28.83
CA SER A 165 0.57 0.19 -28.68
C SER A 165 -0.90 -0.10 -28.42
N SER A 166 -1.59 -0.43 -29.51
CA SER A 166 -2.77 -1.27 -29.53
C SER A 166 -2.44 -2.62 -28.89
N VAL A 167 -2.35 -2.63 -27.57
CA VAL A 167 -2.34 -3.82 -26.75
C VAL A 167 -3.39 -3.56 -25.70
N LYS A 168 -4.56 -4.19 -25.85
CA LYS A 168 -5.54 -4.29 -24.77
C LYS A 168 -4.80 -4.92 -23.59
N ALA A 169 -4.42 -4.09 -22.61
CA ALA A 169 -3.92 -4.57 -21.34
C ALA A 169 -5.04 -5.44 -20.76
N GLN A 170 -4.80 -6.75 -20.70
CA GLN A 170 -5.68 -7.63 -19.98
C GLN A 170 -5.73 -7.12 -18.55
N ALA A 171 -6.88 -6.60 -18.12
CA ALA A 171 -7.09 -6.12 -16.77
C ALA A 171 -6.81 -7.27 -15.82
N LYS A 172 -5.67 -7.21 -15.12
CA LYS A 172 -5.41 -8.10 -14.01
C LYS A 172 -6.42 -7.76 -12.90
N PRO A 173 -7.02 -8.75 -12.23
CA PRO A 173 -7.75 -8.49 -11.00
C PRO A 173 -6.75 -7.96 -9.98
N GLY A 174 -6.85 -6.67 -9.63
CA GLY A 174 -5.88 -5.98 -8.79
C GLY A 174 -6.31 -4.53 -8.54
N PHE A 175 -5.54 -3.82 -7.73
CA PHE A 175 -5.76 -2.43 -7.41
C PHE A 175 -5.39 -1.52 -8.60
N SER A 176 -6.26 -0.58 -8.94
CA SER A 176 -5.97 0.54 -9.84
C SER A 176 -6.46 1.84 -9.23
N VAL A 177 -6.03 2.98 -9.77
CA VAL A 177 -6.44 4.30 -9.27
C VAL A 177 -7.96 4.39 -9.28
N CYS A 178 -8.56 4.84 -8.16
CA CYS A 178 -10.00 5.00 -8.07
C CYS A 178 -10.49 6.02 -9.10
N ASP A 179 -11.61 5.73 -9.76
CA ASP A 179 -12.24 6.63 -10.73
C ASP A 179 -13.01 7.73 -9.97
N PRO A 180 -12.68 9.02 -10.12
CA PRO A 180 -13.37 10.09 -9.39
C PRO A 180 -14.84 10.25 -9.78
N GLU A 181 -15.30 9.67 -10.90
CA GLU A 181 -16.70 9.72 -11.34
C GLU A 181 -17.53 8.56 -10.80
N VAL A 182 -16.91 7.57 -10.15
CA VAL A 182 -17.57 6.36 -9.65
C VAL A 182 -17.62 6.36 -8.12
N PRO A 183 -18.79 6.17 -7.49
CA PRO A 183 -18.90 6.06 -6.03
C PRO A 183 -17.99 4.98 -5.43
N VAL A 184 -17.34 5.32 -4.33
CA VAL A 184 -16.40 4.43 -3.63
C VAL A 184 -17.10 3.73 -2.47
N TYR A 185 -17.06 2.41 -2.46
CA TYR A 185 -17.47 1.56 -1.36
C TYR A 185 -16.29 1.30 -0.42
N TYR A 186 -16.42 1.68 0.85
CA TYR A 186 -15.48 1.34 1.90
C TYR A 186 -16.13 0.29 2.84
N PRO A 187 -15.89 -1.01 2.60
CA PRO A 187 -16.66 -2.09 3.22
C PRO A 187 -16.49 -2.15 4.75
N PRO A 188 -17.57 -2.35 5.53
CA PRO A 188 -17.48 -2.67 6.95
C PRO A 188 -16.62 -3.91 7.20
N THR A 189 -15.81 -3.88 8.25
CA THR A 189 -15.04 -5.02 8.72
C THR A 189 -15.99 -6.05 9.36
N MET A 190 -15.82 -7.34 9.04
CA MET A 190 -16.68 -8.43 9.53
C MET A 190 -16.43 -8.81 10.99
#